data_AF-A0A820UW12-F1
#
_entry.id   AF-A0A820UW12-F1
#
_cell.length_a   1.000
_cell.length_b   1.000
_cell.length_c   1.000
_cell.angle_alpha   90.00
_cell.angle_beta   90.00
_cell.angle_gamma   90.00
#
_symmetry.space_group_name_H-M   'P 1'
#
loop_
_entity.id
_entity.type
_entity.pdbx_description
1 polymer ?
#
loop_
_entity_poly.entity_id
_entity_poly.type
_entity_poly.pdbx_seq_one_letter_code
_entity_poly.pdbx_strand_id
1 'polypeptide(L)'
;MLSNFLSNTFKIQAIINKTLMKSKDIDNAMHLFSSITNKSNYMYTVMFKGLITNNEAEKVLDLFDEMKIEPDQFNLSTLFNACAVLNNNRAMKTGKKLLAEMPENYRNNNITSTSAIGMLMKFGDVESAERIFRSMKTKNIITYGAMVKGYVGNEMFEKALNIFEKIDTELDDVTYTIVFNCCAKLCNDRAMKIGKKLLAEMPENYRNNNITS
;
A
#
# COMPACT_ATOMS: atom_id res chain seq x y z
N MET A 1 -34.77 2.22 18.65
CA MET A 1 -34.45 1.55 17.37
C MET A 1 -33.02 1.86 16.89
N LEU A 2 -32.61 3.14 16.80
CA LEU A 2 -31.25 3.55 16.42
C LEU A 2 -30.14 3.02 17.34
N SER A 3 -30.35 2.98 18.66
CA SER A 3 -29.34 2.47 19.62
C SER A 3 -29.08 0.97 19.50
N ASN A 4 -30.12 0.16 19.23
CA ASN A 4 -29.97 -1.28 18.99
C ASN A 4 -29.32 -1.57 17.63
N PHE A 5 -29.61 -0.77 16.60
CA PHE A 5 -28.94 -0.86 15.31
C PHE A 5 -27.45 -0.52 15.46
N LEU A 6 -27.11 0.60 16.08
CA LEU A 6 -25.71 1.00 16.35
C LEU A 6 -24.98 -0.05 17.22
N SER A 7 -25.60 -0.55 18.29
CA SER A 7 -25.05 -1.59 19.16
C SER A 7 -24.75 -2.90 18.41
N ASN A 8 -25.63 -3.33 17.51
CA ASN A 8 -25.40 -4.49 16.67
C ASN A 8 -24.30 -4.24 15.64
N THR A 9 -24.24 -3.06 15.03
CA THR A 9 -23.18 -2.68 14.09
C THR A 9 -21.81 -2.69 14.77
N PHE A 10 -21.66 -2.12 15.97
CA PHE A 10 -20.41 -2.13 16.72
C PHE A 10 -19.98 -3.53 17.19
N LYS A 11 -20.94 -4.38 17.61
CA LYS A 11 -20.65 -5.77 17.97
C LYS A 11 -20.22 -6.60 16.77
N ILE A 12 -20.91 -6.48 15.63
CA ILE A 12 -20.57 -7.16 14.38
C ILE A 12 -19.21 -6.67 13.87
N GLN A 13 -18.94 -5.37 13.96
CA GLN A 13 -17.64 -4.76 13.62
C GLN A 13 -16.49 -5.31 14.49
N ALA A 14 -16.72 -5.43 15.80
CA ALA A 14 -15.74 -6.00 16.73
C ALA A 14 -15.52 -7.50 16.50
N ILE A 15 -16.57 -8.24 16.14
CA ILE A 15 -16.50 -9.67 15.81
C ILE A 15 -15.74 -9.87 14.49
N ILE A 16 -16.03 -9.11 13.44
CA ILE A 16 -15.29 -9.20 12.16
C ILE A 16 -13.81 -8.88 12.37
N ASN A 17 -13.48 -7.80 13.09
CA ASN A 17 -12.09 -7.49 13.44
C ASN A 17 -11.43 -8.61 14.26
N LYS A 18 -12.13 -9.18 15.25
CA LYS A 18 -11.60 -10.26 16.11
C LYS A 18 -11.41 -11.57 15.34
N THR A 19 -12.36 -11.94 14.49
CA THR A 19 -12.36 -13.21 13.74
C THR A 19 -11.37 -13.21 12.58
N LEU A 20 -11.27 -12.12 11.81
CA LEU A 20 -10.33 -12.04 10.69
C LEU A 20 -8.88 -11.81 11.11
N MET A 21 -8.64 -10.99 12.13
CA MET A 21 -7.27 -10.60 12.50
C MET A 21 -6.60 -11.55 13.50
N LYS A 22 -7.37 -12.33 14.29
CA LYS A 22 -6.78 -13.19 15.34
C LYS A 22 -7.03 -14.70 15.17
N SER A 23 -8.19 -15.15 14.67
CA SER A 23 -8.50 -16.58 14.61
C SER A 23 -8.29 -17.23 13.23
N LYS A 24 -7.95 -16.46 12.19
CA LYS A 24 -7.78 -16.94 10.79
C LYS A 24 -8.98 -17.71 10.23
N ASP A 25 -10.15 -17.56 10.85
CA ASP A 25 -11.36 -18.25 10.45
C ASP A 25 -12.12 -17.41 9.44
N ILE A 26 -11.67 -17.49 8.19
CA ILE A 26 -12.13 -16.66 7.08
C ILE A 26 -13.56 -17.02 6.70
N ASP A 27 -13.90 -18.31 6.72
CA ASP A 27 -15.22 -18.79 6.27
C ASP A 27 -16.33 -18.30 7.19
N ASN A 28 -16.12 -18.37 8.52
CA ASN A 28 -17.07 -17.80 9.47
C ASN A 28 -17.17 -16.27 9.34
N ALA A 29 -16.05 -15.58 9.11
CA ALA A 29 -16.08 -14.13 8.92
C ALA A 29 -16.84 -13.72 7.64
N MET A 30 -16.65 -14.45 6.53
CA MET A 30 -17.37 -14.23 5.28
C MET A 30 -18.87 -14.54 5.42
N HIS A 31 -19.23 -15.62 6.13
CA HIS A 31 -20.63 -15.95 6.42
C HIS A 31 -21.31 -14.89 7.29
N LEU A 32 -20.65 -14.42 8.35
CA LEU A 32 -21.17 -13.33 9.16
C LEU A 32 -21.31 -12.04 8.35
N PHE A 33 -20.32 -11.72 7.52
CA PHE A 33 -20.38 -10.55 6.64
C PHE A 33 -21.55 -10.64 5.65
N SER A 34 -21.77 -11.79 5.02
CA SER A 34 -22.84 -11.97 4.03
C SER A 34 -24.22 -11.72 4.63
N SER A 35 -24.44 -12.13 5.90
CA SER A 35 -25.69 -11.91 6.65
C SER A 35 -26.06 -10.44 6.93
N ILE A 36 -25.12 -9.50 6.77
CA ILE A 36 -25.36 -8.07 7.03
C ILE A 36 -26.07 -7.43 5.84
N THR A 37 -27.26 -6.87 6.03
CA THR A 37 -28.01 -6.21 4.95
C THR A 37 -27.35 -4.91 4.48
N ASN A 38 -26.97 -4.03 5.41
CA ASN A 38 -26.43 -2.70 5.10
C ASN A 38 -24.94 -2.61 5.44
N LYS A 39 -24.11 -3.11 4.52
CA LYS A 39 -22.64 -3.12 4.64
C LYS A 39 -22.09 -1.71 4.37
N SER A 40 -21.14 -1.25 5.19
CA SER A 40 -20.47 0.05 5.01
C SER A 40 -19.06 -0.10 4.43
N ASN A 41 -18.51 0.98 3.87
CA ASN A 41 -17.12 1.04 3.35
C ASN A 41 -16.08 0.59 4.39
N TYR A 42 -16.29 0.95 5.66
CA TYR A 42 -15.45 0.47 6.75
C TYR A 42 -15.46 -1.05 6.88
N MET A 43 -16.64 -1.70 6.83
CA MET A 43 -16.73 -3.15 6.96
C MET A 43 -16.00 -3.85 5.81
N TYR A 44 -16.18 -3.37 4.57
CA TYR A 44 -15.40 -3.85 3.42
C TYR A 44 -13.89 -3.66 3.62
N THR A 45 -13.46 -2.51 4.14
CA THR A 45 -12.02 -2.27 4.42
C THR A 45 -11.47 -3.30 5.41
N VAL A 46 -12.23 -3.65 6.45
CA VAL A 46 -11.83 -4.69 7.41
C VAL A 46 -11.75 -6.05 6.74
N MET A 47 -12.77 -6.45 5.97
CA MET A 47 -12.77 -7.72 5.23
C MET A 47 -11.57 -7.81 4.30
N PHE A 48 -11.34 -6.77 3.49
CA PHE A 48 -10.23 -6.74 2.54
C PHE A 48 -8.88 -6.86 3.24
N LYS A 49 -8.64 -6.11 4.31
CA LYS A 49 -7.39 -6.21 5.08
C LYS A 49 -7.21 -7.59 5.68
N GLY A 50 -8.25 -8.14 6.29
CA GLY A 50 -8.22 -9.48 6.89
C GLY A 50 -7.92 -10.58 5.87
N LEU A 51 -8.55 -10.52 4.69
CA LEU A 51 -8.29 -11.45 3.59
C LEU A 51 -6.85 -11.34 3.09
N ILE A 52 -6.32 -10.13 2.89
CA ILE A 52 -4.91 -9.92 2.50
C ILE A 52 -3.96 -10.53 3.54
N THR A 53 -4.16 -10.27 4.84
CA THR A 53 -3.29 -10.79 5.91
C THR A 53 -3.34 -12.30 6.06
N ASN A 54 -4.38 -12.95 5.55
CA ASN A 54 -4.54 -14.39 5.54
C ASN A 54 -4.23 -15.03 4.18
N ASN A 55 -3.51 -14.33 3.29
CA ASN A 55 -3.09 -14.80 1.96
C ASN A 55 -4.25 -15.17 1.01
N GLU A 56 -5.42 -14.55 1.20
CA GLU A 56 -6.65 -14.82 0.45
C GLU A 56 -7.04 -13.61 -0.40
N ALA A 57 -6.05 -13.01 -1.06
CA ALA A 57 -6.21 -11.76 -1.79
C ALA A 57 -7.17 -11.88 -3.00
N GLU A 58 -7.38 -13.06 -3.59
CA GLU A 58 -8.37 -13.24 -4.66
C GLU A 58 -9.80 -13.00 -4.16
N LYS A 59 -10.12 -13.46 -2.94
CA LYS A 59 -11.43 -13.21 -2.30
C LYS A 59 -11.70 -11.72 -2.09
N VAL A 60 -10.67 -10.87 -2.06
CA VAL A 60 -10.84 -9.41 -2.02
C VAL A 60 -11.47 -8.90 -3.31
N LEU A 61 -11.02 -9.41 -4.46
CA LEU A 61 -11.57 -9.02 -5.76
C LEU A 61 -12.99 -9.57 -5.94
N ASP A 62 -13.25 -10.80 -5.48
CA ASP A 62 -14.60 -11.37 -5.49
C ASP A 62 -15.56 -10.52 -4.64
N LEU A 63 -15.14 -10.16 -3.43
CA LEU A 63 -15.95 -9.32 -2.54
C LEU A 63 -16.12 -7.90 -3.07
N PHE A 64 -15.15 -7.38 -3.82
CA PHE A 64 -15.26 -6.11 -4.51
C PHE A 64 -16.27 -6.17 -5.66
N ASP A 65 -16.31 -7.27 -6.43
CA ASP A 65 -17.29 -7.47 -7.50
C ASP A 65 -18.74 -7.52 -6.95
N GLU A 66 -18.91 -7.97 -5.70
CA GLU A 66 -20.20 -7.96 -4.99
C GLU A 66 -20.59 -6.60 -4.41
N MET A 67 -19.63 -5.70 -4.20
CA MET A 67 -19.83 -4.41 -3.53
C MET A 67 -20.80 -3.52 -4.32
N LYS A 68 -21.88 -3.06 -3.67
CA LYS A 68 -22.94 -2.24 -4.28
C LYS A 68 -22.87 -0.75 -3.93
N ILE A 69 -21.83 -0.35 -3.22
CA ILE A 69 -21.58 1.03 -2.81
C ILE A 69 -20.25 1.48 -3.40
N GLU A 70 -20.07 2.79 -3.60
CA GLU A 70 -18.81 3.32 -4.11
C GLU A 70 -17.68 3.17 -3.07
N PRO A 71 -16.51 2.65 -3.48
CA PRO A 71 -15.33 2.56 -2.62
C PRO A 71 -14.87 3.93 -2.13
N ASP A 72 -14.62 4.05 -0.83
CA ASP A 72 -13.92 5.23 -0.30
C ASP A 72 -12.40 5.12 -0.46
N GLN A 73 -11.69 6.14 0.02
CA GLN A 73 -10.22 6.19 -0.02
C GLN A 73 -9.54 4.97 0.64
N PHE A 74 -10.13 4.39 1.68
CA PHE A 74 -9.55 3.26 2.40
C PHE A 74 -9.80 1.95 1.66
N ASN A 75 -11.00 1.78 1.08
CA ASN A 75 -11.28 0.67 0.18
C ASN A 75 -10.35 0.70 -1.03
N LEU A 76 -10.24 1.85 -1.72
CA LEU A 76 -9.37 2.02 -2.88
C LEU A 76 -7.91 1.69 -2.57
N SER A 77 -7.37 2.25 -1.49
CA SER A 77 -5.99 1.97 -1.04
C SER A 77 -5.78 0.47 -0.77
N THR A 78 -6.74 -0.19 -0.11
CA THR A 78 -6.66 -1.63 0.20
C THR A 78 -6.80 -2.49 -1.06
N LEU A 79 -7.66 -2.11 -2.00
CA LEU A 79 -7.86 -2.79 -3.28
C LEU A 79 -6.61 -2.70 -4.18
N PHE A 80 -5.96 -1.53 -4.24
CA PHE A 80 -4.68 -1.39 -4.94
C PHE A 80 -3.59 -2.28 -4.32
N ASN A 81 -3.53 -2.36 -2.99
CA ASN A 81 -2.62 -3.27 -2.30
C ASN A 81 -2.93 -4.75 -2.62
N ALA A 82 -4.20 -5.16 -2.62
CA ALA A 82 -4.60 -6.51 -3.03
C ALA A 82 -4.16 -6.79 -4.48
N CYS A 83 -4.37 -5.85 -5.39
CA CYS A 83 -3.96 -5.99 -6.79
C CYS A 83 -2.43 -6.16 -6.91
N ALA A 84 -1.66 -5.40 -6.14
CA ALA A 84 -0.20 -5.51 -6.10
C ALA A 84 0.26 -6.87 -5.54
N VAL A 85 -0.42 -7.39 -4.51
CA VAL A 85 -0.12 -8.71 -3.93
C VAL A 85 -0.40 -9.83 -4.93
N LEU A 86 -1.55 -9.77 -5.61
CA LEU A 86 -1.97 -10.78 -6.59
C LEU A 86 -1.09 -10.80 -7.84
N ASN A 87 -0.67 -9.62 -8.30
CA ASN A 87 0.23 -9.42 -9.44
C ASN A 87 -0.12 -10.28 -10.68
N ASN A 88 -1.40 -10.39 -11.00
CA ASN A 88 -1.89 -11.17 -12.13
C ASN A 88 -2.77 -10.31 -13.06
N ASN A 89 -3.21 -10.89 -14.18
CA ASN A 89 -3.97 -10.16 -15.21
C ASN A 89 -5.33 -9.63 -14.72
N ARG A 90 -6.02 -10.35 -13.81
CA ARG A 90 -7.30 -9.90 -13.23
C ARG A 90 -7.04 -8.66 -12.39
N ALA A 91 -6.09 -8.74 -11.48
CA ALA A 91 -5.68 -7.64 -10.62
C ALA A 91 -5.23 -6.39 -11.42
N MET A 92 -4.48 -6.57 -12.52
CA MET A 92 -4.08 -5.45 -13.38
C MET A 92 -5.29 -4.75 -14.02
N LYS A 93 -6.26 -5.52 -14.53
CA LYS A 93 -7.48 -4.96 -15.13
C LYS A 93 -8.32 -4.23 -14.08
N THR A 94 -8.53 -4.83 -12.91
CA THR A 94 -9.26 -4.22 -11.81
C THR A 94 -8.58 -2.93 -11.33
N GLY A 95 -7.27 -2.96 -11.11
CA GLY A 95 -6.48 -1.81 -10.71
C GLY A 95 -6.58 -0.64 -11.71
N LYS A 96 -6.50 -0.92 -13.01
CA LYS A 96 -6.67 0.11 -14.06
C LYS A 96 -8.09 0.67 -14.09
N LYS A 97 -9.12 -0.17 -13.91
CA LYS A 97 -10.51 0.29 -13.79
C LYS A 97 -10.69 1.23 -12.60
N LEU A 98 -10.23 0.82 -11.41
CA LEU A 98 -10.25 1.64 -10.20
C LEU A 98 -9.55 2.98 -10.40
N LEU A 99 -8.39 2.99 -11.07
CA LEU A 99 -7.66 4.21 -11.41
C LEU A 99 -8.41 5.11 -12.40
N ALA A 100 -9.15 4.57 -13.35
CA ALA A 100 -9.94 5.35 -14.29
C ALA A 100 -11.15 6.00 -13.61
N GLU A 101 -11.81 5.25 -12.72
CA GLU A 101 -13.04 5.67 -12.02
C GLU A 101 -12.74 6.49 -10.75
N MET A 102 -11.49 6.57 -10.31
CA MET A 102 -11.11 7.26 -9.06
C MET A 102 -11.47 8.76 -9.09
N PRO A 103 -12.23 9.26 -8.09
CA PRO A 103 -12.52 10.68 -7.91
C PRO A 103 -11.27 11.56 -7.74
N GLU A 104 -11.34 12.81 -8.21
CA GLU A 104 -10.21 13.76 -8.21
C GLU A 104 -9.68 14.08 -6.80
N ASN A 105 -10.56 14.13 -5.80
CA ASN A 105 -10.16 14.33 -4.40
C ASN A 105 -9.32 13.15 -3.87
N TYR A 106 -9.56 11.93 -4.35
CA TYR A 106 -8.74 10.76 -4.01
C TYR A 106 -7.45 10.70 -4.85
N ARG A 107 -7.41 11.25 -6.07
CA ARG A 107 -6.16 11.42 -6.83
C ARG A 107 -5.16 12.36 -6.16
N ASN A 108 -5.66 13.34 -5.41
CA ASN A 108 -4.82 14.28 -4.65
C ASN A 108 -4.54 13.82 -3.21
N ASN A 109 -5.04 12.66 -2.79
CA ASN A 109 -4.82 12.12 -1.45
C ASN A 109 -3.60 11.19 -1.43
N ASN A 110 -2.68 11.43 -0.49
CA ASN A 110 -1.44 10.65 -0.40
C ASN A 110 -1.68 9.15 -0.15
N ILE A 111 -2.72 8.75 0.58
CA ILE A 111 -2.98 7.35 0.91
C ILE A 111 -3.36 6.55 -0.33
N THR A 112 -4.32 7.04 -1.12
CA THR A 112 -4.81 6.37 -2.33
C THR A 112 -3.77 6.42 -3.45
N SER A 113 -3.17 7.59 -3.69
CA SER A 113 -2.20 7.74 -4.77
C SER A 113 -0.89 6.98 -4.51
N THR A 114 -0.44 6.89 -3.25
CA THR A 114 0.74 6.07 -2.91
C THR A 114 0.47 4.57 -3.13
N SER A 115 -0.69 4.06 -2.73
CA SER A 115 -1.05 2.65 -2.97
C SER A 115 -1.21 2.35 -4.47
N ALA A 116 -1.79 3.27 -5.24
CA ALA A 116 -1.87 3.18 -6.69
C ALA A 116 -0.48 3.14 -7.36
N ILE A 117 0.44 4.00 -6.93
CA ILE A 117 1.84 4.00 -7.38
C ILE A 117 2.48 2.64 -7.09
N GLY A 118 2.35 2.14 -5.86
CA GLY A 118 2.89 0.84 -5.47
C GLY A 118 2.37 -0.31 -6.33
N MET A 119 1.07 -0.31 -6.62
CA MET A 119 0.45 -1.27 -7.52
C MET A 119 1.00 -1.20 -8.95
N LEU A 120 1.06 -0.01 -9.54
CA LEU A 120 1.56 0.17 -10.91
C LEU A 120 3.03 -0.24 -11.04
N MET A 121 3.86 0.14 -10.05
CA MET A 121 5.26 -0.27 -9.99
C MET A 121 5.40 -1.80 -9.89
N LYS A 122 4.49 -2.47 -9.19
CA LYS A 122 4.50 -3.94 -9.08
C LYS A 122 4.17 -4.63 -10.41
N PHE A 123 3.31 -4.01 -11.22
CA PHE A 123 3.00 -4.45 -12.59
C PHE A 123 4.04 -4.00 -13.63
N GLY A 124 5.07 -3.26 -13.24
CA GLY A 124 6.07 -2.70 -14.16
C GLY A 124 5.57 -1.52 -15.00
N ASP A 125 4.38 -0.97 -14.72
CA ASP A 125 3.85 0.22 -15.38
C ASP A 125 4.43 1.49 -14.74
N VAL A 126 5.76 1.62 -14.84
CA VAL A 126 6.54 2.68 -14.20
C VAL A 126 6.12 4.06 -14.72
N GLU A 127 5.81 4.18 -16.01
CA GLU A 127 5.42 5.45 -16.61
C GLU A 127 4.11 5.99 -16.00
N SER A 128 3.10 5.14 -15.83
CA SER A 128 1.85 5.55 -15.20
C SER A 128 2.05 5.91 -13.73
N ALA A 129 2.89 5.17 -13.01
CA ALA A 129 3.22 5.47 -11.62
C ALA A 129 3.88 6.85 -11.48
N GLU A 130 4.87 7.14 -12.35
CA GLU A 130 5.53 8.45 -12.40
C GLU A 130 4.56 9.59 -12.74
N ARG A 131 3.59 9.35 -13.64
CA ARG A 131 2.57 10.34 -13.99
C ARG A 131 1.72 10.71 -12.78
N ILE A 132 1.23 9.71 -12.02
CA ILE A 132 0.49 9.96 -10.77
C ILE A 132 1.36 10.73 -9.79
N PHE A 133 2.59 10.27 -9.58
CA PHE A 133 3.53 10.95 -8.68
C PHE A 133 3.72 12.42 -9.06
N ARG A 134 3.99 12.72 -10.34
CA ARG A 134 4.15 14.10 -10.81
C ARG A 134 2.90 14.95 -10.62
N SER A 135 1.69 14.39 -10.81
CA SER A 135 0.44 15.13 -10.64
C SER A 135 0.04 15.40 -9.18
N MET A 136 0.59 14.68 -8.21
CA MET A 136 0.26 14.89 -6.79
C MET A 136 0.73 16.27 -6.30
N LYS A 137 -0.18 17.06 -5.74
CA LYS A 137 0.11 18.40 -5.19
C LYS A 137 1.01 18.38 -3.96
N THR A 138 0.80 17.41 -3.07
CA THR A 138 1.64 17.16 -1.90
C THR A 138 2.16 15.74 -1.95
N LYS A 139 3.35 15.51 -1.40
CA LYS A 139 4.01 14.21 -1.33
C LYS A 139 4.64 14.09 0.04
N ASN A 140 4.39 13.00 0.73
CA ASN A 140 5.05 12.71 2.00
C ASN A 140 6.15 11.68 1.81
N ILE A 141 6.93 11.42 2.87
CA ILE A 141 8.01 10.44 2.86
C ILE A 141 7.55 9.06 2.38
N ILE A 142 6.33 8.64 2.73
CA ILE A 142 5.75 7.36 2.31
C ILE A 142 5.57 7.30 0.79
N THR A 143 5.14 8.40 0.16
CA THR A 143 4.99 8.50 -1.30
C THR A 143 6.35 8.39 -1.99
N TYR A 144 7.36 9.10 -1.49
CA TYR A 144 8.73 9.01 -1.99
C TYR A 144 9.31 7.60 -1.82
N GLY A 145 9.14 7.00 -0.64
CA GLY A 145 9.56 5.62 -0.36
C GLY A 145 8.91 4.60 -1.29
N ALA A 146 7.64 4.77 -1.66
CA ALA A 146 6.97 3.93 -2.65
C ALA A 146 7.61 4.04 -4.04
N MET A 147 7.99 5.24 -4.48
CA MET A 147 8.70 5.45 -5.76
C MET A 147 10.09 4.80 -5.74
N VAL A 148 10.87 5.02 -4.68
CA VAL A 148 12.21 4.41 -4.53
C VAL A 148 12.09 2.89 -4.56
N LYS A 149 11.20 2.32 -3.74
CA LYS A 149 10.94 0.86 -3.73
C LYS A 149 10.53 0.34 -5.10
N GLY A 150 9.65 1.07 -5.78
CA GLY A 150 9.17 0.71 -7.12
C GLY A 150 10.28 0.70 -8.15
N TYR A 151 11.14 1.72 -8.18
CA TYR A 151 12.29 1.76 -9.07
C TYR A 151 13.29 0.63 -8.80
N VAL A 152 13.58 0.33 -7.54
CA VAL A 152 14.45 -0.80 -7.17
C VAL A 152 13.90 -2.12 -7.65
N GLY A 153 12.59 -2.34 -7.45
CA GLY A 153 11.91 -3.55 -7.89
C GLY A 153 11.87 -3.71 -9.41
N ASN A 154 12.01 -2.62 -10.15
CA ASN A 154 12.10 -2.58 -11.61
C ASN A 154 13.54 -2.35 -12.11
N GLU A 155 14.55 -2.52 -11.23
CA GLU A 155 15.98 -2.39 -11.55
C GLU A 155 16.40 -1.01 -12.10
N MET A 156 15.61 0.03 -11.85
CA MET A 156 15.86 1.42 -12.27
C MET A 156 16.61 2.22 -11.20
N PHE A 157 17.75 1.72 -10.75
CA PHE A 157 18.42 2.22 -9.55
C PHE A 157 18.83 3.70 -9.64
N GLU A 158 19.25 4.20 -10.80
CA GLU A 158 19.58 5.64 -10.97
C GLU A 158 18.37 6.54 -10.75
N LYS A 159 17.18 6.12 -11.17
CA LYS A 159 15.94 6.86 -10.88
C LYS A 159 15.61 6.82 -9.39
N ALA A 160 15.89 5.71 -8.71
CA ALA A 160 15.74 5.60 -7.26
C ALA A 160 16.62 6.62 -6.52
N LEU A 161 17.91 6.72 -6.91
CA LEU A 161 18.83 7.71 -6.35
C LEU A 161 18.41 9.16 -6.64
N ASN A 162 17.93 9.43 -7.86
CA ASN A 162 17.45 10.77 -8.23
C ASN A 162 16.22 11.21 -7.44
N ILE A 163 15.32 10.28 -7.08
CA ILE A 163 14.20 10.59 -6.20
C ILE A 163 14.68 10.83 -4.78
N PHE A 164 15.59 9.99 -4.30
CA PHE A 164 16.16 10.10 -2.97
C PHE A 164 16.80 11.48 -2.71
N GLU A 165 17.60 11.98 -3.65
CA GLU A 165 18.28 13.29 -3.51
C GLU A 165 17.30 14.47 -3.43
N LYS A 166 16.03 14.28 -3.80
CA LYS A 166 14.98 15.31 -3.71
C LYS A 166 14.21 15.27 -2.39
N ILE A 167 14.52 14.31 -1.51
CA ILE A 167 13.88 14.21 -0.21
C ILE A 167 14.66 15.11 0.75
N ASP A 168 14.11 16.30 1.01
CA ASP A 168 14.70 17.28 1.94
C ASP A 168 14.27 17.05 3.40
N THR A 169 13.52 15.98 3.67
CA THR A 169 13.01 15.63 4.99
C THR A 169 13.70 14.38 5.54
N GLU A 170 13.68 14.21 6.86
CA GLU A 170 14.16 12.99 7.49
C GLU A 170 13.41 11.76 6.96
N LEU A 171 14.16 10.73 6.62
CA LEU A 171 13.61 9.50 6.05
C LEU A 171 13.11 8.61 7.17
N ASP A 172 12.13 7.75 6.86
CA ASP A 172 11.81 6.64 7.75
C ASP A 172 12.82 5.49 7.58
N ASP A 173 12.90 4.63 8.59
CA ASP A 173 13.84 3.50 8.66
C ASP A 173 13.72 2.55 7.45
N VAL A 174 12.51 2.42 6.91
CA VAL A 174 12.23 1.59 5.74
C VAL A 174 12.85 2.21 4.49
N THR A 175 12.68 3.52 4.30
CA THR A 175 13.25 4.25 3.16
C THR A 175 14.77 4.27 3.23
N TYR A 176 15.35 4.47 4.43
CA TYR A 176 16.80 4.33 4.68
C TYR A 176 17.33 2.97 4.18
N THR A 177 16.69 1.88 4.61
CA THR A 177 17.11 0.51 4.25
C THR A 177 17.04 0.26 2.75
N ILE A 178 15.97 0.72 2.10
CA ILE A 178 15.78 0.54 0.65
C ILE A 178 16.88 1.28 -0.11
N VAL A 179 17.17 2.53 0.23
CA VAL A 179 18.18 3.34 -0.48
C VAL A 179 19.57 2.78 -0.23
N PHE A 180 19.87 2.31 0.98
CA PHE A 180 21.13 1.64 1.28
C PHE A 180 21.34 0.41 0.39
N ASN A 181 20.31 -0.42 0.24
CA ASN A 181 20.34 -1.57 -0.68
C ASN A 181 20.48 -1.15 -2.15
N CYS A 182 19.90 -0.01 -2.56
CA CYS A 182 20.15 0.55 -3.90
C CYS A 182 21.63 0.86 -4.10
N CYS A 183 22.23 1.53 -3.10
CA CYS A 183 23.61 1.97 -3.18
C CYS A 183 24.57 0.78 -3.27
N ALA A 184 24.32 -0.25 -2.47
CA ALA A 184 25.06 -1.51 -2.49
C ALA A 184 24.91 -2.27 -3.83
N LYS A 185 23.78 -2.17 -4.53
CA LYS A 185 23.57 -2.81 -5.84
C LYS A 185 24.22 -2.05 -7.01
N LEU A 186 24.24 -0.72 -6.98
CA LEU A 186 24.76 0.10 -8.07
C LEU A 186 26.30 0.13 -8.14
N CYS A 187 26.98 0.00 -6.99
CA CYS A 187 28.44 -0.03 -6.88
C CYS A 187 29.19 1.06 -7.66
N ASN A 188 28.57 2.23 -7.89
CA ASN A 188 29.20 3.38 -8.54
C ASN A 188 29.58 4.47 -7.52
N ASP A 189 30.48 5.38 -7.90
CA ASP A 189 31.01 6.40 -6.98
C ASP A 189 29.92 7.29 -6.37
N ARG A 190 28.87 7.57 -7.15
CA ARG A 190 27.71 8.35 -6.70
C ARG A 190 26.92 7.60 -5.63
N ALA A 191 26.58 6.33 -5.88
CA ALA A 191 25.91 5.45 -4.96
C ALA A 191 26.70 5.28 -3.66
N MET A 192 28.02 5.12 -3.73
CA MET A 192 28.88 5.04 -2.55
C MET A 192 28.87 6.36 -1.75
N LYS A 193 28.87 7.51 -2.41
CA LYS A 193 28.79 8.82 -1.74
C LYS A 193 27.46 9.00 -1.01
N ILE A 194 26.36 8.62 -1.66
CA ILE A 194 25.02 8.66 -1.06
C ILE A 194 24.94 7.68 0.12
N GLY A 195 25.40 6.44 -0.04
CA GLY A 195 25.44 5.44 1.03
C GLY A 195 26.26 5.89 2.24
N LYS A 196 27.39 6.56 2.04
CA LYS A 196 28.20 7.15 3.12
C LYS A 196 27.47 8.29 3.83
N LYS A 197 26.79 9.18 3.09
CA LYS A 197 25.96 10.25 3.67
C LYS A 197 24.86 9.65 4.55
N LEU A 198 24.18 8.62 4.06
CA LEU A 198 23.14 7.90 4.80
C LEU A 198 23.65 7.30 6.11
N LEU A 199 24.81 6.63 6.09
CA LEU A 199 25.43 6.09 7.30
C LEU A 199 25.87 7.16 8.32
N ALA A 200 26.12 8.39 7.85
CA ALA A 200 26.47 9.51 8.72
C ALA A 200 25.24 10.12 9.41
N GLU A 201 24.09 10.14 8.72
CA GLU A 201 22.81 10.71 9.17
C GLU A 201 21.95 9.69 9.95
N MET A 202 22.28 8.40 9.92
CA MET A 202 21.57 7.36 10.66
C MET A 202 21.64 7.56 12.19
N PRO A 203 20.51 7.44 12.92
CA PRO A 203 20.49 7.40 14.38
C PRO A 203 21.38 6.25 14.92
N GLU A 204 22.07 6.46 16.04
CA GLU A 204 23.07 5.50 16.58
C GLU A 204 22.58 4.05 16.72
N ASN A 205 21.27 3.87 16.92
CA ASN A 205 20.61 2.56 17.09
C ASN A 205 20.72 1.64 15.85
N TYR A 206 21.00 2.19 14.66
CA TYR A 206 21.07 1.44 13.40
C TYR A 206 22.49 1.04 12.99
N ARG A 207 23.54 1.71 13.51
CA ARG A 207 24.93 1.39 13.19
C ARG A 207 25.35 -0.02 13.64
N ASN A 208 24.71 -0.56 14.68
CA ASN A 208 25.14 -1.81 15.31
C ASN A 208 24.50 -3.08 14.72
N ASN A 209 23.47 -2.98 13.85
CA ASN A 209 22.75 -4.16 13.34
C ASN A 209 23.15 -4.61 11.93
N ASN A 210 23.96 -3.82 11.21
CA ASN A 210 24.35 -4.12 9.81
C ASN A 210 25.87 -4.29 9.60
N ILE A 211 26.67 -4.36 10.68
CA ILE A 211 28.13 -4.60 10.60
C ILE A 211 28.46 -6.09 10.92
N THR A 212 27.48 -6.92 11.25
CA THR A 212 27.70 -8.34 11.62
C THR A 212 26.86 -9.34 10.82
N SER A 213 26.73 -9.18 9.49
CA SER A 213 26.32 -10.28 8.60
C SER A 213 27.09 -10.27 7.29
#